data_AF-A0A4V1XTU3-F1
#
_entry.id   AF-A0A4V1XTU3-F1
#
_cell.length_a   1.000
_cell.length_b   1.000
_cell.length_c   1.000
_cell.angle_alpha   90.00
_cell.angle_beta   90.00
_cell.angle_gamma   90.00
#
_symmetry.space_group_name_H-M   'P 1'
#
loop_
_entity.id
_entity.type
_entity.pdbx_description
1 polymer ?
#
loop_
_entity_poly.entity_id
_entity_poly.type
_entity_poly.pdbx_seq_one_letter_code
_entity_poly.pdbx_strand_id
1 'polypeptide(L)'
;MRSHIAIDGWKVVVNSQEGFQEGQLVVYFEIDSFLPNNSYFWEYCATSDDIMDDEKGYLVRTTMRGRHISQGLVFPLEMFSEITSVFDILKNEYPEDEATRILMAMSFEKELGVKKWEVPQNNPECVLGPAPVFFPQPGCSRAQNISDLFEGHGESRFQITEKLDGIPMTVYCIDKESQWYKAVPALPAHLEQDGPKRVGICARREGLVDDDNSWHCITARRQGILEKIVTLSAEVGNVAIQGELCGSSIYTNSIGFAPGEHHFYVFDIYDIDRQKWMKPNRVSNFCKKLKMDHVPIVGKDVKLSSFATNIDDLLAKAEGEGMLGQNREGLVFKQMDGRTIFKIISNSWLLQTGKGQ
;
A
#
# COMPACT_ATOMS: atom_id res chain seq x y z
N MET A 1 1.82 32.79 13.86
CA MET A 1 0.44 32.48 13.42
C MET A 1 0.51 31.11 12.74
N ARG A 2 -0.54 30.28 12.74
CA ARG A 2 -0.47 29.00 12.00
C ARG A 2 -0.93 29.24 10.57
N SER A 3 -0.15 28.80 9.60
CA SER A 3 -0.53 28.75 8.18
C SER A 3 -0.63 27.30 7.73
N HIS A 4 -1.24 27.06 6.57
CA HIS A 4 -1.22 25.76 5.91
C HIS A 4 -0.54 25.93 4.56
N ILE A 5 0.20 24.91 4.16
CA ILE A 5 0.79 24.80 2.84
C ILE A 5 0.23 23.57 2.15
N ALA A 6 0.13 23.64 0.83
CA ALA A 6 -0.21 22.52 -0.02
C ALA A 6 1.06 21.97 -0.65
N ILE A 7 1.27 20.65 -0.57
CA ILE A 7 2.36 19.94 -1.23
C ILE A 7 1.69 18.84 -2.03
N ASP A 8 1.62 19.01 -3.35
CA ASP A 8 0.77 18.21 -4.22
C ASP A 8 -0.68 18.14 -3.68
N GLY A 9 -1.20 16.93 -3.43
CA GLY A 9 -2.51 16.73 -2.81
C GLY A 9 -2.52 16.77 -1.28
N TRP A 10 -1.40 17.05 -0.62
CA TRP A 10 -1.28 17.07 0.84
C TRP A 10 -1.43 18.45 1.45
N LYS A 11 -1.91 18.49 2.69
CA LYS A 11 -2.06 19.72 3.49
C LYS A 11 -1.25 19.59 4.78
N VAL A 12 -0.28 20.49 4.97
CA VAL A 12 0.59 20.54 6.15
C VAL A 12 0.39 21.86 6.88
N VAL A 13 0.19 21.80 8.19
CA VAL A 13 0.11 23.00 9.05
C VAL A 13 1.52 23.35 9.53
N VAL A 14 1.95 24.57 9.21
CA VAL A 14 3.29 25.09 9.51
C VAL A 14 3.21 26.34 10.37
N ASN A 15 4.34 26.73 10.99
CA ASN A 15 4.42 28.03 11.62
C ASN A 15 4.59 29.11 10.54
N SER A 16 3.77 30.16 10.57
CA SER A 16 3.85 31.26 9.59
C SER A 16 5.21 31.97 9.58
N GLN A 17 6.00 31.82 10.65
CA GLN A 17 7.35 32.38 10.74
C GLN A 17 8.40 31.57 9.98
N GLU A 18 8.09 30.34 9.55
CA GLU A 18 8.99 29.50 8.75
C GLU A 18 9.13 30.02 7.31
N GLY A 19 8.21 30.88 6.84
CA GLY A 19 8.43 31.70 5.64
C GLY A 19 8.40 30.97 4.29
N PHE A 20 7.82 29.76 4.22
CA PHE A 20 7.66 29.01 2.97
C PHE A 20 6.93 29.83 1.88
N GLN A 21 7.38 29.69 0.63
CA GLN A 21 6.84 30.39 -0.54
C GLN A 21 6.31 29.41 -1.60
N GLU A 22 5.32 29.85 -2.38
CA GLU A 22 4.82 29.08 -3.51
C GLU A 22 5.94 28.87 -4.55
N GLY A 23 6.09 27.64 -5.05
CA GLY A 23 7.15 27.25 -5.98
C GLY A 23 8.49 26.91 -5.32
N GLN A 24 8.63 27.04 -4.00
CA GLN A 24 9.84 26.63 -3.27
C GLN A 24 10.00 25.11 -3.22
N LEU A 25 11.21 24.60 -3.48
CA LEU A 25 11.56 23.21 -3.22
C LEU A 25 11.71 22.94 -1.72
N VAL A 26 11.09 21.86 -1.26
CA VAL A 26 11.07 21.45 0.15
C VAL A 26 11.30 19.96 0.28
N VAL A 27 11.71 19.52 1.47
CA VAL A 27 11.73 18.11 1.84
C VAL A 27 10.45 17.80 2.58
N TYR A 28 9.65 16.91 2.01
CA TYR A 28 8.37 16.48 2.58
C TYR A 28 8.47 15.05 3.09
N PHE A 29 8.11 14.84 4.36
CA PHE A 29 8.00 13.54 4.98
C PHE A 29 6.53 13.16 5.04
N GLU A 30 6.12 12.19 4.23
CA GLU A 30 4.76 11.64 4.24
C GLU A 30 4.40 11.06 5.61
N ILE A 31 3.10 10.96 5.91
CA ILE A 31 2.67 10.16 7.06
C ILE A 31 3.15 8.71 6.91
N ASP A 32 3.39 8.05 8.04
CA ASP A 32 4.05 6.73 8.16
C ASP A 32 5.57 6.76 8.02
N SER A 33 6.15 7.95 7.84
CA SER A 33 7.59 8.14 7.99
C SER A 33 7.95 8.04 9.48
N PHE A 34 8.82 7.11 9.83
CA PHE A 34 9.48 7.04 11.13
C PHE A 34 10.82 7.77 11.04
N LEU A 35 10.89 8.93 11.70
CA LEU A 35 12.06 9.79 11.70
C LEU A 35 13.00 9.40 12.84
N PRO A 36 14.30 9.15 12.56
CA PRO A 36 15.26 8.76 13.59
C PRO A 36 15.56 9.92 14.54
N ASN A 37 15.89 9.62 15.79
CA ASN A 37 16.31 10.63 16.75
C ASN A 37 17.76 11.12 16.46
N ASN A 38 17.88 12.07 15.53
CA ASN A 38 19.14 12.69 15.12
C ASN A 38 19.08 14.23 15.17
N SER A 39 20.12 14.90 14.70
CA SER A 39 20.22 16.37 14.71
C SER A 39 19.14 17.10 13.90
N TYR A 40 18.51 16.45 12.92
CA TYR A 40 17.43 17.06 12.13
C TYR A 40 16.08 17.00 12.86
N PHE A 41 15.83 15.89 13.56
CA PHE A 41 14.49 15.57 14.09
C PHE A 41 14.40 15.56 15.62
N TRP A 42 15.47 15.95 16.32
CA TRP A 42 15.55 15.86 17.78
C TRP A 42 14.40 16.55 18.51
N GLU A 43 13.90 17.70 18.03
CA GLU A 43 12.79 18.43 18.67
C GLU A 43 11.50 17.62 18.66
N TYR A 44 11.22 16.95 17.54
CA TYR A 44 10.06 16.06 17.40
C TYR A 44 10.22 14.81 18.28
N CYS A 45 11.43 14.25 18.32
CA CYS A 45 11.75 13.06 19.11
C CYS A 45 11.77 13.34 20.63
N ALA A 46 12.05 14.57 21.05
CA ALA A 46 12.12 14.95 22.46
C ALA A 46 10.77 14.73 23.18
N THR A 47 9.66 14.99 22.48
CA THR A 47 8.28 14.83 23.01
C THR A 47 7.58 13.55 22.54
N SER A 48 8.28 12.70 21.81
CA SER A 48 7.76 11.44 21.25
C SER A 48 8.07 10.26 22.17
N ASP A 49 7.14 9.32 22.24
CA ASP A 49 7.33 8.00 22.85
C ASP A 49 7.38 6.88 21.79
N ASP A 50 7.48 7.25 20.51
CA ASP A 50 7.51 6.28 19.41
C ASP A 50 8.83 5.50 19.37
N ILE A 51 8.70 4.17 19.22
CA ILE A 51 9.83 3.24 19.15
C ILE A 51 9.60 2.29 17.98
N MET A 52 10.62 2.13 17.14
CA MET A 52 10.66 1.14 16.06
C MET A 52 12.00 0.43 16.07
N ASP A 53 12.00 -0.89 15.96
CA ASP A 53 13.24 -1.71 16.01
C ASP A 53 14.12 -1.41 17.24
N ASP A 54 13.49 -1.20 18.40
CA ASP A 54 14.14 -0.77 19.65
C ASP A 54 14.84 0.61 19.61
N GLU A 55 14.62 1.39 18.54
CA GLU A 55 15.14 2.75 18.39
C GLU A 55 14.05 3.80 18.66
N LYS A 56 14.39 4.83 19.45
CA LYS A 56 13.51 5.98 19.68
C LYS A 56 13.46 6.87 18.43
N GLY A 57 12.28 7.35 18.07
CA GLY A 57 12.09 8.27 16.95
C GLY A 57 10.79 9.05 17.03
N TYR A 58 10.35 9.56 15.87
CA TYR A 58 9.08 10.26 15.71
C TYR A 58 8.31 9.67 14.53
N LEU A 59 7.11 9.15 14.80
CA LEU A 59 6.22 8.69 13.74
C LEU A 59 5.33 9.85 13.26
N VAL A 60 5.51 10.22 12.00
CA VAL A 60 4.69 11.21 11.31
C VAL A 60 3.28 10.67 11.10
N ARG A 61 2.28 11.32 11.71
CA ARG A 61 0.87 10.91 11.66
C ARG A 61 -0.02 11.99 11.09
N THR A 62 -1.24 11.60 10.72
CA THR A 62 -2.33 12.57 10.53
C THR A 62 -2.68 13.18 11.88
N THR A 63 -2.66 14.50 11.98
CA THR A 63 -3.01 15.20 13.23
C THR A 63 -3.99 16.34 12.98
N MET A 64 -4.80 16.65 14.00
CA MET A 64 -5.61 17.87 14.02
C MET A 64 -4.82 19.01 14.66
N ARG A 65 -4.61 20.10 13.92
CA ARG A 65 -4.00 21.34 14.41
C ARG A 65 -5.05 22.44 14.42
N GLY A 66 -5.76 22.56 15.53
CA GLY A 66 -6.93 23.44 15.62
C GLY A 66 -8.10 22.83 14.84
N ARG A 67 -8.55 23.50 13.78
CA ARG A 67 -9.64 23.01 12.90
C ARG A 67 -9.15 22.41 11.58
N HIS A 68 -7.83 22.36 11.37
CA HIS A 68 -7.23 21.88 10.13
C HIS A 68 -6.55 20.53 10.36
N ILE A 69 -6.71 19.64 9.39
CA ILE A 69 -5.91 18.43 9.27
C ILE A 69 -4.50 18.83 8.83
N SER A 70 -3.49 18.21 9.43
CA SER A 70 -2.08 18.29 9.04
C SER A 70 -1.57 16.88 8.81
N GLN A 71 -1.07 16.61 7.61
CA GLN A 71 -0.54 15.32 7.20
C GLN A 71 0.87 15.49 6.66
N GLY A 72 1.83 14.89 7.34
CA GLY A 72 3.24 15.00 6.99
C GLY A 72 3.98 16.10 7.75
N LEU A 73 5.28 16.19 7.48
CA LEU A 73 6.15 17.28 7.92
C LEU A 73 6.88 17.87 6.71
N VAL A 74 7.17 19.15 6.76
CA VAL A 74 7.87 19.87 5.71
C VAL A 74 9.06 20.62 6.28
N PHE A 75 10.15 20.65 5.51
CA PHE A 75 11.39 21.31 5.90
C PHE A 75 12.00 21.99 4.68
N PRO A 76 12.67 23.15 4.85
CA PRO A 76 13.47 23.75 3.79
C PRO A 76 14.54 22.79 3.27
N LEU A 77 14.78 22.81 1.96
CA LEU A 77 15.76 21.95 1.30
C LEU A 77 17.17 22.13 1.87
N GLU A 78 17.50 23.37 2.23
CA GLU A 78 18.81 23.79 2.74
C GLU A 78 19.19 23.15 4.08
N MET A 79 18.23 22.52 4.77
CA MET A 79 18.49 21.80 6.01
C MET A 79 19.23 20.48 5.79
N PHE A 80 19.17 19.91 4.59
CA PHE A 80 19.69 18.57 4.29
C PHE A 80 20.82 18.62 3.28
N SER A 81 22.06 18.67 3.78
CA SER A 81 23.27 18.73 2.96
C SER A 81 23.40 17.54 1.99
N GLU A 82 22.88 16.38 2.38
CA GLU A 82 22.82 15.14 1.62
C GLU A 82 22.01 15.32 0.32
N ILE A 83 20.97 16.15 0.37
CA ILE A 83 20.10 16.44 -0.77
C ILE A 83 20.65 17.61 -1.59
N THR A 84 21.07 18.70 -0.94
CA THR A 84 21.59 19.88 -1.65
C THR A 84 22.86 19.54 -2.44
N SER A 85 23.72 18.68 -1.89
CA SER A 85 24.93 18.22 -2.61
C SER A 85 24.59 17.46 -3.89
N VAL A 86 23.55 16.62 -3.86
CA VAL A 86 23.06 15.93 -5.06
C VAL A 86 22.46 16.94 -6.04
N PHE A 87 21.72 17.92 -5.56
CA PHE A 87 21.14 18.94 -6.42
C PHE A 87 22.21 19.79 -7.12
N ASP A 88 23.27 20.17 -6.42
CA ASP A 88 24.38 20.92 -7.01
C ASP A 88 25.08 20.13 -8.12
N ILE A 89 25.24 18.81 -7.94
CA ILE A 89 25.76 17.92 -9.00
C ILE A 89 24.81 17.93 -10.20
N LEU A 90 23.51 17.75 -9.98
CA LEU A 90 22.51 17.75 -11.06
C LEU A 90 22.46 19.07 -11.82
N LYS A 91 22.57 20.22 -11.12
CA LYS A 91 22.60 21.55 -11.76
C LYS A 91 23.84 21.79 -12.62
N ASN A 92 24.94 21.07 -12.37
CA ASN A 92 26.13 21.13 -13.21
C ASN A 92 25.99 20.27 -14.48
N GLU A 93 25.15 19.25 -14.46
CA GLU A 93 24.94 18.31 -15.58
C GLU A 93 23.73 18.67 -16.46
N TYR A 94 22.68 19.23 -15.87
CA TYR A 94 21.39 19.46 -16.51
C TYR A 94 20.92 20.92 -16.33
N PRO A 95 20.08 21.45 -17.25
CA PRO A 95 19.34 22.69 -17.00
C PRO A 95 18.54 22.61 -15.71
N GLU A 96 18.33 23.74 -15.03
CA GLU A 96 17.75 23.79 -13.68
C GLU A 96 16.37 23.12 -13.57
N ASP A 97 15.50 23.28 -14.58
CA ASP A 97 14.18 22.64 -14.58
C ASP A 97 14.28 21.10 -14.64
N GLU A 98 15.22 20.57 -15.42
CA GLU A 98 15.43 19.12 -15.53
C GLU A 98 16.14 18.57 -14.29
N ALA A 99 17.13 19.28 -13.76
CA ALA A 99 17.78 18.94 -12.50
C ALA A 99 16.76 18.87 -11.35
N THR A 100 15.83 19.83 -11.29
CA THR A 100 14.72 19.86 -10.33
C THR A 100 13.82 18.63 -10.48
N ARG A 101 13.40 18.32 -11.71
CA ARG A 101 12.57 17.15 -12.00
C ARG A 101 13.24 15.83 -11.59
N ILE A 102 14.53 15.69 -11.89
CA ILE A 102 15.31 14.50 -11.50
C ILE A 102 15.37 14.42 -9.98
N LEU A 103 15.70 15.52 -9.29
CA LEU A 103 15.79 15.55 -7.83
C LEU A 103 14.45 15.17 -7.18
N MET A 104 13.33 15.73 -7.65
CA MET A 104 11.98 15.43 -7.13
C MET A 104 11.55 13.98 -7.36
N ALA A 105 12.15 13.27 -8.31
CA ALA A 105 11.89 11.85 -8.56
C ALA A 105 12.74 10.91 -7.69
N MET A 106 13.73 11.44 -6.94
CA MET A 106 14.59 10.65 -6.06
C MET A 106 13.97 10.49 -4.67
N SER A 107 14.27 9.36 -4.02
CA SER A 107 14.04 9.17 -2.58
C SER A 107 15.35 9.33 -1.83
N PHE A 108 15.30 10.02 -0.69
CA PHE A 108 16.42 10.22 0.23
C PHE A 108 16.20 9.53 1.59
N GLU A 109 15.27 8.57 1.66
CA GLU A 109 14.90 7.90 2.91
C GLU A 109 16.11 7.22 3.58
N LYS A 110 16.99 6.62 2.77
CA LYS A 110 18.15 5.88 3.26
C LYS A 110 19.21 6.83 3.83
N GLU A 111 19.50 7.91 3.11
CA GLU A 111 20.47 8.94 3.47
C GLU A 111 20.05 9.65 4.76
N LEU A 112 18.75 9.89 4.93
CA LEU A 112 18.18 10.54 6.11
C LEU A 112 17.86 9.58 7.27
N GLY A 113 18.06 8.27 7.07
CA GLY A 113 17.72 7.24 8.05
C GLY A 113 16.22 7.10 8.34
N VAL A 114 15.37 7.59 7.43
CA VAL A 114 13.92 7.47 7.53
C VAL A 114 13.51 6.05 7.15
N LYS A 115 12.65 5.48 7.98
CA LYS A 115 12.09 4.14 7.78
C LYS A 115 10.58 4.27 7.64
N LYS A 116 9.94 3.37 6.88
CA LYS A 116 8.48 3.27 6.86
C LYS A 116 7.99 2.55 8.11
N TRP A 117 7.09 3.16 8.85
CA TRP A 117 6.39 2.50 9.96
C TRP A 117 5.39 1.48 9.44
N GLU A 118 5.48 0.27 9.98
CA GLU A 118 4.48 -0.77 9.80
C GLU A 118 4.03 -1.25 11.19
N VAL A 119 2.72 -1.42 11.37
CA VAL A 119 2.19 -1.88 12.65
C VAL A 119 2.66 -3.32 12.88
N PRO A 120 3.36 -3.62 13.99
CA PRO A 120 3.81 -4.98 14.29
C PRO A 120 2.61 -5.93 14.36
N GLN A 121 2.75 -7.13 13.79
CA GLN A 121 1.74 -8.18 13.86
C GLN A 121 2.33 -9.43 14.51
N ASN A 122 1.62 -9.94 15.52
CA ASN A 122 1.97 -11.20 16.18
C ASN A 122 1.29 -12.37 15.46
N ASN A 123 1.52 -12.51 14.16
CA ASN A 123 1.03 -13.66 13.41
C ASN A 123 2.00 -14.84 13.61
N PRO A 124 1.54 -16.02 14.09
CA PRO A 124 2.39 -17.19 14.24
C PRO A 124 2.68 -17.83 12.88
N GLU A 125 3.45 -17.13 12.05
CA GLU A 125 3.88 -17.61 10.73
C GLU A 125 5.19 -18.39 10.83
N CYS A 126 5.24 -19.52 10.13
CA CYS A 126 6.48 -20.21 9.86
C CYS A 126 6.97 -19.79 8.46
N VAL A 127 8.09 -19.06 8.40
CA VAL A 127 8.64 -18.50 7.16
C VAL A 127 9.47 -19.55 6.42
N LEU A 128 9.14 -19.78 5.15
CA LEU A 128 9.88 -20.66 4.26
C LEU A 128 11.10 -19.95 3.62
N GLY A 129 10.97 -18.65 3.40
CA GLY A 129 11.96 -17.81 2.74
C GLY A 129 11.31 -16.54 2.18
N PRO A 130 12.01 -15.77 1.33
CA PRO A 130 11.40 -14.62 0.66
C PRO A 130 10.28 -15.06 -0.29
N ALA A 131 9.29 -14.20 -0.46
CA ALA A 131 8.25 -14.36 -1.46
C ALA A 131 8.88 -14.42 -2.87
N PRO A 132 8.37 -15.25 -3.78
CA PRO A 132 8.94 -15.36 -5.11
C PRO A 132 8.91 -14.05 -5.90
N VAL A 133 9.94 -13.81 -6.71
CA VAL A 133 10.15 -12.55 -7.45
C VAL A 133 9.33 -12.41 -8.72
N PHE A 134 8.59 -13.45 -9.12
CA PHE A 134 7.88 -13.50 -10.41
C PHE A 134 6.48 -12.85 -10.39
N PHE A 135 6.08 -12.27 -9.26
CA PHE A 135 4.93 -11.39 -9.16
C PHE A 135 5.31 -10.11 -8.38
N PRO A 136 4.72 -8.96 -8.74
CA PRO A 136 4.89 -7.72 -7.99
C PRO A 136 4.23 -7.81 -6.61
N GLN A 137 4.81 -7.15 -5.61
CA GLN A 137 4.21 -7.08 -4.28
C GLN A 137 3.00 -6.14 -4.23
N PRO A 138 2.00 -6.42 -3.37
CA PRO A 138 0.80 -5.59 -3.29
C PRO A 138 1.12 -4.21 -2.72
N GLY A 139 0.61 -3.19 -3.40
CA GLY A 139 0.75 -1.79 -3.04
C GLY A 139 0.34 -0.86 -4.17
N CYS A 140 -0.01 0.37 -3.82
CA CYS A 140 -0.24 1.46 -4.77
C CYS A 140 -0.02 2.81 -4.08
N SER A 141 0.29 3.83 -4.89
CA SER A 141 0.50 5.20 -4.43
C SER A 141 -0.79 5.83 -3.91
N ARG A 142 -0.65 6.80 -3.01
CA ARG A 142 -1.78 7.65 -2.62
C ARG A 142 -2.14 8.60 -3.75
N ALA A 143 -3.42 8.91 -3.90
CA ALA A 143 -3.92 9.86 -4.89
C ALA A 143 -3.25 11.24 -4.73
N GLN A 144 -2.93 11.63 -3.49
CA GLN A 144 -2.25 12.89 -3.18
C GLN A 144 -0.86 13.02 -3.80
N ASN A 145 -0.19 11.89 -4.11
CA ASN A 145 1.15 11.87 -4.73
C ASN A 145 1.08 11.93 -6.27
N ILE A 146 -0.12 12.03 -6.84
CA ILE A 146 -0.33 12.07 -8.30
C ILE A 146 -0.83 13.48 -8.63
N SER A 147 0.10 14.42 -8.78
CA SER A 147 -0.20 15.85 -8.95
C SER A 147 -1.07 16.13 -10.17
N ASP A 148 -0.93 15.35 -11.24
CA ASP A 148 -1.70 15.46 -12.48
C ASP A 148 -2.91 14.51 -12.53
N LEU A 149 -3.35 13.92 -11.41
CA LEU A 149 -4.36 12.86 -11.40
C LEU A 149 -5.62 13.19 -12.21
N PHE A 150 -6.18 14.38 -12.05
CA PHE A 150 -7.41 14.76 -12.73
C PHE A 150 -7.18 15.25 -14.17
N GLU A 151 -6.02 15.84 -14.45
CA GLU A 151 -5.65 16.31 -15.80
C GLU A 151 -5.25 15.14 -16.70
N GLY A 152 -4.39 14.25 -16.20
CA GLY A 152 -3.88 13.08 -16.92
C GLY A 152 -4.80 11.87 -16.91
N HIS A 153 -5.63 11.70 -15.86
CA HIS A 153 -6.49 10.52 -15.71
C HIS A 153 -7.98 10.81 -15.52
N GLY A 154 -8.43 12.08 -15.59
CA GLY A 154 -9.84 12.44 -15.42
C GLY A 154 -10.79 11.68 -16.35
N GLU A 155 -10.41 11.48 -17.62
CA GLU A 155 -11.23 10.75 -18.59
C GLU A 155 -11.04 9.22 -18.56
N SER A 156 -10.08 8.74 -17.76
CA SER A 156 -9.89 7.30 -17.57
C SER A 156 -11.00 6.69 -16.73
N ARG A 157 -11.28 5.40 -17.00
CA ARG A 157 -12.30 4.64 -16.29
C ARG A 157 -11.68 3.66 -15.32
N PHE A 158 -12.28 3.53 -14.14
CA PHE A 158 -11.75 2.76 -13.02
C PHE A 158 -12.78 1.80 -12.44
N GLN A 159 -12.32 0.64 -12.00
CA GLN A 159 -12.98 -0.10 -10.93
C GLN A 159 -12.59 0.55 -9.60
N ILE A 160 -13.59 0.84 -8.77
CA ILE A 160 -13.45 1.42 -7.44
C ILE A 160 -13.85 0.34 -6.44
N THR A 161 -12.96 0.00 -5.52
CA THR A 161 -13.22 -0.96 -4.45
C THR A 161 -13.01 -0.32 -3.09
N GLU A 162 -13.68 -0.84 -2.07
CA GLU A 162 -13.31 -0.55 -0.68
C GLU A 162 -11.86 -0.97 -0.45
N LYS A 163 -11.09 -0.14 0.26
CA LYS A 163 -9.79 -0.54 0.80
C LYS A 163 -10.04 -1.17 2.16
N LEU A 164 -9.66 -2.43 2.31
CA LEU A 164 -9.80 -3.16 3.57
C LEU A 164 -8.53 -3.00 4.41
N ASP A 165 -8.71 -2.81 5.72
CA ASP A 165 -7.64 -2.82 6.73
C ASP A 165 -7.36 -4.27 7.16
N GLY A 166 -6.43 -4.91 6.47
CA GLY A 166 -5.96 -6.26 6.77
C GLY A 166 -4.47 -6.41 6.49
N ILE A 167 -4.00 -7.64 6.46
CA ILE A 167 -2.63 -7.96 6.04
C ILE A 167 -2.67 -8.56 4.62
N PRO A 168 -1.67 -8.26 3.78
CA PRO A 168 -1.64 -8.80 2.43
C PRO A 168 -1.44 -10.31 2.44
N MET A 169 -2.11 -10.98 1.51
CA MET A 169 -1.91 -12.41 1.24
C MET A 169 -1.85 -12.64 -0.26
N THR A 170 -0.81 -13.35 -0.70
CA THR A 170 -0.69 -13.83 -2.08
C THR A 170 -0.74 -15.35 -2.08
N VAL A 171 -1.56 -15.94 -2.94
CA VAL A 171 -1.53 -17.38 -3.22
C VAL A 171 -1.13 -17.54 -4.68
N TYR A 172 -0.12 -18.35 -4.97
CA TYR A 172 0.31 -18.61 -6.35
C TYR A 172 0.22 -20.09 -6.69
N CYS A 173 0.03 -20.39 -7.97
CA CYS A 173 0.05 -21.73 -8.52
C CYS A 173 0.91 -21.74 -9.78
N ILE A 174 1.93 -22.59 -9.78
CA ILE A 174 2.92 -22.67 -10.86
C ILE A 174 3.15 -24.12 -11.27
N ASP A 175 3.38 -24.36 -12.55
CA ASP A 175 3.83 -25.64 -13.08
C ASP A 175 5.29 -25.90 -12.69
N LYS A 176 5.62 -27.12 -12.27
CA LYS A 176 6.99 -27.53 -11.94
C LYS A 176 7.92 -27.52 -13.16
N GLU A 177 7.38 -27.60 -14.36
CA GLU A 177 8.11 -27.45 -15.63
C GLU A 177 8.26 -25.98 -16.04
N SER A 178 7.61 -25.05 -15.36
CA SER A 178 7.70 -23.62 -15.64
C SER A 178 9.14 -23.11 -15.44
N GLN A 179 9.57 -22.20 -16.31
CA GLN A 179 10.84 -21.47 -16.14
C GLN A 179 10.94 -20.76 -14.78
N TRP A 180 9.79 -20.37 -14.23
CA TRP A 180 9.67 -19.66 -12.96
C TRP A 180 9.80 -20.57 -11.74
N TYR A 181 9.72 -21.91 -11.91
CA TYR A 181 9.74 -22.85 -10.79
C TYR A 181 11.04 -22.78 -9.99
N LYS A 182 12.16 -22.45 -10.64
CA LYS A 182 13.48 -22.27 -10.00
C LYS A 182 13.52 -21.13 -8.98
N ALA A 183 12.59 -20.18 -9.06
CA ALA A 183 12.48 -19.06 -8.13
C ALA A 183 11.57 -19.37 -6.93
N VAL A 184 10.97 -20.56 -6.89
CA VAL A 184 10.14 -21.00 -5.76
C VAL A 184 11.03 -21.58 -4.65
N PRO A 185 10.87 -21.16 -3.39
CA PRO A 185 11.57 -21.78 -2.28
C PRO A 185 11.26 -23.28 -2.17
N ALA A 186 12.30 -24.09 -1.94
CA ALA A 186 12.17 -25.53 -1.73
C ALA A 186 11.37 -25.82 -0.46
N LEU A 187 10.47 -26.81 -0.52
CA LEU A 187 9.70 -27.24 0.64
C LEU A 187 10.47 -28.25 1.50
N PRO A 188 10.20 -28.33 2.81
CA PRO A 188 10.58 -29.48 3.62
C PRO A 188 9.98 -30.77 3.03
N ALA A 189 10.72 -31.88 3.10
CA ALA A 189 10.32 -33.16 2.48
C ALA A 189 8.91 -33.64 2.89
N HIS A 190 8.51 -33.40 4.14
CA HIS A 190 7.19 -33.79 4.66
C HIS A 190 6.04 -32.89 4.19
N LEU A 191 6.34 -31.77 3.53
CA LEU A 191 5.38 -30.83 2.94
C LEU A 191 5.48 -30.79 1.42
N GLU A 192 6.26 -31.70 0.81
CA GLU A 192 6.31 -31.81 -0.63
C GLU A 192 4.93 -32.04 -1.21
N GLN A 193 4.62 -31.31 -2.28
CA GLN A 193 3.36 -31.40 -2.97
C GLN A 193 3.50 -32.33 -4.16
N ASP A 194 2.65 -33.34 -4.24
CA ASP A 194 2.59 -34.25 -5.39
C ASP A 194 2.05 -33.57 -6.65
N GLY A 195 2.29 -34.21 -7.80
CA GLY A 195 1.78 -33.77 -9.09
C GLY A 195 2.60 -32.66 -9.76
N PRO A 196 2.11 -32.15 -10.90
CA PRO A 196 2.89 -31.25 -11.77
C PRO A 196 2.88 -29.80 -11.30
N LYS A 197 2.09 -29.44 -10.29
CA LYS A 197 1.93 -28.05 -9.84
C LYS A 197 2.48 -27.84 -8.44
N ARG A 198 2.87 -26.61 -8.16
CA ARG A 198 3.27 -26.09 -6.86
C ARG A 198 2.37 -24.92 -6.50
N VAL A 199 1.70 -25.02 -5.36
CA VAL A 199 0.87 -23.96 -4.79
C VAL A 199 1.54 -23.42 -3.53
N GLY A 200 1.78 -22.12 -3.46
CA GLY A 200 2.36 -21.48 -2.29
C GLY A 200 1.53 -20.32 -1.78
N ILE A 201 1.67 -20.03 -0.49
CA ILE A 201 1.07 -18.90 0.21
C ILE A 201 2.20 -17.96 0.61
N CYS A 202 1.98 -16.66 0.47
CA CYS A 202 2.91 -15.63 0.90
C CYS A 202 2.17 -14.56 1.72
N ALA A 203 2.85 -14.02 2.71
CA ALA A 203 2.52 -12.73 3.31
C ALA A 203 2.98 -11.60 2.36
N ARG A 204 3.46 -10.48 2.89
CA ARG A 204 3.92 -9.36 2.06
C ARG A 204 5.26 -9.62 1.39
N ARG A 205 6.23 -10.17 2.11
CA ARG A 205 7.61 -10.36 1.60
C ARG A 205 8.12 -11.77 1.85
N GLU A 206 7.35 -12.58 2.55
CA GLU A 206 7.70 -13.90 3.05
C GLU A 206 6.83 -14.96 2.35
N GLY A 207 7.46 -15.99 1.81
CA GLY A 207 6.80 -17.24 1.50
C GLY A 207 6.58 -18.03 2.79
N LEU A 208 5.39 -18.61 2.96
CA LEU A 208 4.99 -19.27 4.18
C LEU A 208 5.11 -20.79 4.05
N VAL A 209 5.50 -21.44 5.14
CA VAL A 209 5.31 -22.87 5.36
C VAL A 209 3.84 -23.10 5.66
N ASP A 210 3.30 -24.21 5.16
CA ASP A 210 1.92 -24.57 5.48
C ASP A 210 1.81 -24.95 6.96
N ASP A 211 1.21 -24.06 7.77
CA ASP A 211 1.11 -24.15 9.23
C ASP A 211 -0.36 -24.06 9.68
N ASP A 212 -0.71 -24.84 10.71
CA ASP A 212 -2.04 -24.85 11.34
C ASP A 212 -2.26 -23.71 12.35
N ASN A 213 -1.22 -22.91 12.63
CA ASN A 213 -1.33 -21.72 13.46
C ASN A 213 -1.42 -20.42 12.65
N SER A 214 -0.89 -20.42 11.42
CA SER A 214 -0.84 -19.23 10.57
C SER A 214 -2.23 -18.79 10.12
N TRP A 215 -2.57 -17.51 10.34
CA TRP A 215 -3.86 -16.96 9.90
C TRP A 215 -4.04 -17.07 8.38
N HIS A 216 -2.99 -16.89 7.60
CA HIS A 216 -3.01 -17.04 6.14
C HIS A 216 -3.34 -18.46 5.72
N CYS A 217 -2.62 -19.44 6.25
CA CYS A 217 -2.78 -20.85 5.91
C CYS A 217 -4.16 -21.38 6.31
N ILE A 218 -4.58 -21.11 7.56
CA ILE A 218 -5.91 -21.50 8.06
C ILE A 218 -7.01 -20.89 7.18
N THR A 219 -6.92 -19.60 6.87
CA THR A 219 -7.96 -18.91 6.09
C THR A 219 -8.00 -19.40 4.65
N ALA A 220 -6.83 -19.59 4.01
CA ALA A 220 -6.74 -20.12 2.66
C ALA A 220 -7.35 -21.54 2.55
N ARG A 221 -7.09 -22.43 3.53
CA ARG A 221 -7.72 -23.75 3.60
C ARG A 221 -9.23 -23.64 3.80
N ARG A 222 -9.66 -22.87 4.80
CA ARG A 222 -11.08 -22.74 5.16
C ARG A 222 -11.94 -22.21 4.01
N GLN A 223 -11.42 -21.28 3.22
CA GLN A 223 -12.10 -20.75 2.03
C GLN A 223 -11.83 -21.57 0.75
N GLY A 224 -11.05 -22.66 0.81
CA GLY A 224 -10.71 -23.50 -0.33
C GLY A 224 -9.95 -22.77 -1.43
N ILE A 225 -9.08 -21.81 -1.06
CA ILE A 225 -8.35 -20.98 -2.02
C ILE A 225 -7.33 -21.81 -2.80
N LEU A 226 -6.74 -22.84 -2.17
CA LEU A 226 -5.73 -23.70 -2.78
C LEU A 226 -6.29 -24.52 -3.95
N GLU A 227 -7.50 -25.05 -3.82
CA GLU A 227 -8.17 -25.80 -4.88
C GLU A 227 -8.69 -24.85 -5.98
N LYS A 228 -9.18 -23.68 -5.58
CA LYS A 228 -9.68 -22.65 -6.50
C LYS A 228 -8.57 -22.10 -7.39
N ILE A 229 -7.37 -21.87 -6.86
CA ILE A 229 -6.25 -21.38 -7.67
C ILE A 229 -5.72 -22.45 -8.63
N VAL A 230 -5.74 -23.74 -8.25
CA VAL A 230 -5.39 -24.84 -9.18
C VAL A 230 -6.37 -24.88 -10.35
N THR A 231 -7.67 -24.69 -10.07
CA THR A 231 -8.73 -24.59 -11.10
C THR A 231 -8.51 -23.37 -11.99
N LEU A 232 -8.22 -22.20 -11.42
CA LEU A 232 -7.89 -20.99 -12.18
C LEU A 232 -6.66 -21.19 -13.08
N SER A 233 -5.61 -21.80 -12.54
CA SER A 233 -4.37 -22.10 -13.26
C SER A 233 -4.60 -23.01 -14.46
N ALA A 234 -5.59 -23.91 -14.43
CA ALA A 234 -5.92 -24.74 -15.59
C ALA A 234 -6.43 -23.91 -16.80
N GLU A 235 -7.01 -22.73 -16.56
CA GLU A 235 -7.50 -21.84 -17.63
C GLU A 235 -6.52 -20.72 -18.00
N VAL A 236 -5.64 -20.34 -17.07
CA VAL A 236 -4.79 -19.16 -17.20
C VAL A 236 -3.31 -19.51 -17.42
N GLY A 237 -2.85 -20.66 -16.92
CA GLY A 237 -1.43 -20.99 -16.80
C GLY A 237 -0.90 -20.73 -15.39
N ASN A 238 0.33 -20.24 -15.29
CA ASN A 238 0.95 -19.86 -14.02
C ASN A 238 0.34 -18.55 -13.52
N VAL A 239 -0.16 -18.54 -12.29
CA VAL A 239 -1.00 -17.44 -11.79
C VAL A 239 -0.75 -17.16 -10.31
N ALA A 240 -0.85 -15.88 -9.93
CA ALA A 240 -0.92 -15.46 -8.53
C ALA A 240 -2.21 -14.69 -8.27
N ILE A 241 -2.87 -14.97 -7.15
CA ILE A 241 -4.03 -14.25 -6.64
C ILE A 241 -3.54 -13.39 -5.47
N GLN A 242 -3.85 -12.10 -5.51
CA GLN A 242 -3.55 -11.18 -4.42
C GLN A 242 -4.84 -10.65 -3.81
N GLY A 243 -4.81 -10.52 -2.49
CA GLY A 243 -5.94 -10.04 -1.72
C GLY A 243 -5.52 -9.55 -0.35
N GLU A 244 -6.53 -9.14 0.39
CA GLU A 244 -6.41 -8.71 1.77
C GLU A 244 -6.96 -9.80 2.69
N LEU A 245 -6.15 -10.23 3.66
CA LEU A 245 -6.58 -11.07 4.77
C LEU A 245 -7.02 -10.16 5.91
N CYS A 246 -8.31 -10.13 6.19
CA CYS A 246 -8.89 -9.35 7.28
C CYS A 246 -9.33 -10.28 8.40
N GLY A 247 -9.46 -9.78 9.64
CA GLY A 247 -9.97 -10.61 10.71
C GLY A 247 -9.93 -9.97 12.08
N SER A 248 -10.57 -10.64 13.04
CA SER A 248 -10.77 -10.12 14.40
C SER A 248 -9.49 -9.94 15.19
N SER A 249 -8.45 -10.69 14.83
CA SER A 249 -7.14 -10.66 15.50
C SER A 249 -6.10 -9.86 14.73
N ILE A 250 -6.48 -9.28 13.58
CA ILE A 250 -5.57 -8.52 12.71
C ILE A 250 -5.66 -7.04 13.07
N TYR A 251 -4.49 -6.46 13.37
CA TYR A 251 -4.35 -5.10 13.87
C TYR A 251 -5.32 -4.78 15.03
N THR A 252 -6.17 -3.75 14.83
CA THR A 252 -7.18 -3.28 15.78
C THR A 252 -8.58 -3.76 15.41
N ASN A 253 -8.71 -4.62 14.38
CA ASN A 253 -9.99 -5.05 13.80
C ASN A 253 -10.91 -3.86 13.48
N SER A 254 -10.37 -2.84 12.79
CA SER A 254 -11.12 -1.61 12.50
C SER A 254 -12.37 -1.85 11.64
N ILE A 255 -12.42 -2.97 10.90
CA ILE A 255 -13.56 -3.37 10.08
C ILE A 255 -14.68 -3.97 10.95
N GLY A 256 -14.38 -4.59 12.09
CA GLY A 256 -15.40 -5.14 13.01
C GLY A 256 -15.78 -6.60 12.79
N PHE A 257 -14.83 -7.46 12.43
CA PHE A 257 -15.04 -8.92 12.35
C PHE A 257 -15.40 -9.51 13.73
N ALA A 258 -16.26 -10.52 13.74
CA ALA A 258 -16.62 -11.21 14.97
C ALA A 258 -15.42 -12.03 15.53
N PRO A 259 -15.34 -12.26 16.85
CA PRO A 259 -14.22 -12.95 17.45
C PRO A 259 -13.90 -14.30 16.80
N GLY A 260 -12.64 -14.48 16.38
CA GLY A 260 -12.14 -15.68 15.71
C GLY A 260 -12.32 -15.69 14.18
N GLU A 261 -13.08 -14.74 13.61
CA GLU A 261 -13.31 -14.67 12.18
C GLU A 261 -12.14 -14.01 11.45
N HIS A 262 -11.63 -14.68 10.42
CA HIS A 262 -10.63 -14.20 9.47
C HIS A 262 -11.11 -14.51 8.08
N HIS A 263 -10.89 -13.63 7.11
CA HIS A 263 -11.42 -13.82 5.76
C HIS A 263 -10.53 -13.15 4.73
N PHE A 264 -10.25 -13.87 3.65
CA PHE A 264 -9.46 -13.38 2.53
C PHE A 264 -10.36 -12.85 1.42
N TYR A 265 -10.06 -11.65 0.95
CA TYR A 265 -10.76 -10.96 -0.12
C TYR A 265 -9.80 -10.66 -1.27
N VAL A 266 -10.03 -11.28 -2.42
CA VAL A 266 -9.24 -11.06 -3.63
C VAL A 266 -9.43 -9.64 -4.14
N PHE A 267 -8.35 -8.97 -4.50
CA PHE A 267 -8.41 -7.69 -5.22
C PHE A 267 -7.72 -7.73 -6.59
N ASP A 268 -6.76 -8.62 -6.82
CA ASP A 268 -6.05 -8.73 -8.10
C ASP A 268 -5.64 -10.17 -8.44
N ILE A 269 -5.38 -10.38 -9.73
CA ILE A 269 -4.81 -11.62 -10.24
C ILE A 269 -3.70 -11.26 -11.23
N TYR A 270 -2.51 -11.84 -11.02
CA TYR A 270 -1.34 -11.67 -11.86
C TYR A 270 -1.13 -12.91 -12.73
N ASP A 271 -1.05 -12.69 -14.05
CA ASP A 271 -0.65 -13.70 -15.02
C ASP A 271 0.89 -13.76 -15.02
N ILE A 272 1.44 -14.82 -14.41
CA ILE A 272 2.90 -14.97 -14.21
C ILE A 272 3.58 -15.26 -15.55
N ASP A 273 2.93 -15.98 -16.46
CA ASP A 273 3.53 -16.29 -17.76
C ASP A 273 3.66 -15.05 -18.63
N ARG A 274 2.64 -14.19 -18.63
CA ARG A 274 2.63 -12.95 -19.42
C ARG A 274 3.22 -11.75 -18.69
N GLN A 275 3.60 -11.91 -17.42
CA GLN A 275 4.10 -10.85 -16.55
C GLN A 275 3.18 -9.62 -16.58
N LYS A 276 1.88 -9.85 -16.37
CA LYS A 276 0.88 -8.80 -16.50
C LYS A 276 -0.30 -9.00 -15.54
N TRP A 277 -0.75 -7.89 -14.95
CA TRP A 277 -2.03 -7.83 -14.25
C TRP A 277 -3.21 -8.15 -15.16
N MET A 278 -4.16 -8.93 -14.65
CA MET A 278 -5.45 -9.11 -15.30
C MET A 278 -6.30 -7.85 -15.20
N LYS A 279 -7.15 -7.61 -16.20
CA LYS A 279 -8.11 -6.50 -16.15
C LYS A 279 -9.09 -6.68 -14.98
N PRO A 280 -9.54 -5.61 -14.30
CA PRO A 280 -10.43 -5.70 -13.13
C PRO A 280 -11.73 -6.49 -13.38
N ASN A 281 -12.36 -6.31 -14.55
CA ASN A 281 -13.55 -7.10 -14.92
C ASN A 281 -13.26 -8.60 -15.02
N ARG A 282 -12.08 -8.99 -15.51
CA ARG A 282 -11.69 -10.40 -15.60
C ARG A 282 -11.45 -11.00 -14.21
N VAL A 283 -10.83 -10.24 -13.31
CA VAL A 283 -10.62 -10.63 -11.90
C VAL A 283 -11.96 -10.90 -11.21
N SER A 284 -12.88 -9.92 -11.24
CA SER A 284 -14.20 -10.07 -10.62
C SER A 284 -15.02 -11.23 -11.22
N ASN A 285 -14.92 -11.48 -12.53
CA ASN A 285 -15.56 -12.62 -13.17
C ASN A 285 -14.98 -13.97 -12.70
N PHE A 286 -13.66 -14.08 -12.55
CA PHE A 286 -13.04 -15.29 -11.98
C PHE A 286 -13.43 -15.50 -10.53
N CYS A 287 -13.45 -14.44 -9.72
CA CYS A 287 -13.89 -14.53 -8.33
C CYS A 287 -15.34 -15.03 -8.24
N LYS A 288 -16.24 -14.47 -9.04
CA LYS A 288 -17.62 -14.95 -9.13
C LYS A 288 -17.72 -16.42 -9.59
N LYS A 289 -17.00 -16.78 -10.65
CA LYS A 289 -17.01 -18.14 -11.24
C LYS A 289 -16.51 -19.19 -10.25
N LEU A 290 -15.42 -18.90 -9.54
CA LEU A 290 -14.75 -19.81 -8.62
C LEU A 290 -15.25 -19.67 -7.16
N LYS A 291 -16.25 -18.79 -6.93
CA LYS A 291 -16.77 -18.47 -5.59
C LYS A 291 -15.65 -18.05 -4.63
N MET A 292 -14.74 -17.20 -5.10
CA MET A 292 -13.79 -16.47 -4.25
C MET A 292 -14.41 -15.14 -3.87
N ASP A 293 -14.24 -14.76 -2.62
CA ASP A 293 -14.68 -13.46 -2.15
C ASP A 293 -13.76 -12.39 -2.74
N HIS A 294 -14.37 -11.35 -3.31
CA HIS A 294 -13.66 -10.21 -3.87
C HIS A 294 -13.85 -9.02 -2.92
N VAL A 295 -12.88 -8.12 -2.85
CA VAL A 295 -13.05 -6.86 -2.11
C VAL A 295 -14.33 -6.14 -2.58
N PRO A 296 -15.08 -5.46 -1.70
CA PRO A 296 -16.33 -4.82 -2.06
C PRO A 296 -16.16 -3.85 -3.24
N ILE A 297 -16.91 -4.08 -4.34
CA ILE A 297 -16.87 -3.20 -5.51
C ILE A 297 -17.88 -2.07 -5.31
N VAL A 298 -17.37 -0.85 -5.15
CA VAL A 298 -18.15 0.39 -5.02
C VAL A 298 -18.55 0.92 -6.41
N GLY A 299 -17.66 0.80 -7.40
CA GLY A 299 -17.91 1.22 -8.78
C GLY A 299 -17.23 0.27 -9.77
N LYS A 300 -17.93 -0.20 -10.79
CA LYS A 300 -17.37 -1.20 -11.72
C LYS A 300 -16.55 -0.59 -12.85
N ASP A 301 -17.04 0.51 -13.41
CA ASP A 301 -16.49 1.14 -14.60
C ASP A 301 -16.87 2.62 -14.59
N VAL A 302 -16.16 3.38 -13.76
CA VAL A 302 -16.49 4.76 -13.42
C VAL A 302 -15.43 5.70 -13.98
N LYS A 303 -15.87 6.73 -14.72
CA LYS A 303 -14.98 7.79 -15.18
C LYS A 303 -14.55 8.68 -14.00
N LEU A 304 -13.25 8.92 -13.83
CA LEU A 304 -12.72 9.63 -12.66
C LEU A 304 -13.32 11.04 -12.51
N SER A 305 -13.36 11.83 -13.59
CA SER A 305 -13.91 13.19 -13.60
C SER A 305 -15.42 13.25 -13.35
N SER A 306 -16.12 12.12 -13.50
CA SER A 306 -17.53 11.98 -13.11
C SER A 306 -17.69 11.53 -11.65
N PHE A 307 -16.67 10.88 -11.07
CA PHE A 307 -16.69 10.45 -9.68
C PHE A 307 -16.29 11.59 -8.74
N ALA A 308 -15.20 12.30 -9.04
CA ALA A 308 -14.69 13.42 -8.27
C ALA A 308 -14.07 14.50 -9.17
N THR A 309 -14.08 15.76 -8.72
CA THR A 309 -13.53 16.89 -9.50
C THR A 309 -12.10 17.27 -9.13
N ASN A 310 -11.66 16.95 -7.91
CA ASN A 310 -10.31 17.23 -7.40
C ASN A 310 -10.00 16.34 -6.18
N ILE A 311 -8.79 16.46 -5.62
CA ILE A 311 -8.33 15.65 -4.49
C ILE A 311 -9.22 15.83 -3.24
N ASP A 312 -9.69 17.04 -2.95
CA ASP A 312 -10.53 17.30 -1.79
C ASP A 312 -11.90 16.59 -1.90
N ASP A 313 -12.53 16.62 -3.08
CA ASP A 313 -13.76 15.89 -3.35
C ASP A 313 -13.54 14.36 -3.32
N LEU A 314 -12.39 13.89 -3.79
CA LEU A 314 -12.01 12.48 -3.72
C LEU A 314 -11.77 12.02 -2.27
N LEU A 315 -11.13 12.83 -1.42
CA LEU A 315 -10.98 12.60 0.02
C LEU A 315 -12.34 12.52 0.71
N ALA A 316 -13.26 13.45 0.42
CA ALA A 316 -14.61 13.43 0.97
C ALA A 316 -15.37 12.15 0.60
N LYS A 317 -15.13 11.61 -0.60
CA LYS A 317 -15.70 10.32 -1.05
C LYS A 317 -14.99 9.10 -0.50
N ALA A 318 -13.76 9.22 0.02
CA ALA A 318 -13.08 8.12 0.70
C ALA A 318 -13.74 7.81 2.05
N GLU A 319 -14.30 8.83 2.71
CA GLU A 319 -15.09 8.70 3.93
C GLU A 319 -16.33 7.80 3.72
N GLY A 320 -16.83 7.21 4.81
CA GLY A 320 -18.08 6.44 4.83
C GLY A 320 -17.98 5.11 5.55
N GLU A 321 -19.11 4.42 5.66
CA GLU A 321 -19.17 3.06 6.20
C GLU A 321 -18.66 2.04 5.17
N GLY A 322 -17.94 1.04 5.67
CA GLY A 322 -17.45 -0.11 4.94
C GLY A 322 -18.36 -1.32 5.04
N MET A 323 -17.86 -2.47 4.59
CA MET A 323 -18.67 -3.68 4.40
C MET A 323 -19.33 -4.26 5.67
N LEU A 324 -18.80 -3.95 6.86
CA LEU A 324 -19.36 -4.37 8.16
C LEU A 324 -19.91 -3.21 8.98
N GLY A 325 -20.19 -2.06 8.35
CA GLY A 325 -20.82 -0.90 9.00
C GLY A 325 -19.89 -0.07 9.90
N GLN A 326 -18.59 -0.40 9.97
CA GLN A 326 -17.57 0.48 10.56
C GLN A 326 -17.07 1.47 9.52
N ASN A 327 -16.40 2.55 9.96
CA ASN A 327 -15.72 3.47 9.04
C ASN A 327 -14.72 2.69 8.17
N ARG A 328 -14.85 2.77 6.85
CA ARG A 328 -13.88 2.14 5.95
C ARG A 328 -12.55 2.89 5.98
N GLU A 329 -11.47 2.17 5.70
CA GLU A 329 -10.16 2.79 5.56
C GLU A 329 -10.13 3.76 4.37
N GLY A 330 -10.73 3.39 3.24
CA GLY A 330 -10.78 4.23 2.06
C GLY A 330 -11.19 3.47 0.81
N LEU A 331 -10.68 3.92 -0.33
CA LEU A 331 -10.99 3.36 -1.65
C LEU A 331 -9.71 3.08 -2.44
N VAL A 332 -9.75 2.06 -3.29
CA VAL A 332 -8.72 1.76 -4.29
C VAL A 332 -9.33 1.90 -5.68
N PHE A 333 -8.59 2.56 -6.57
CA PHE A 333 -8.96 2.80 -7.96
C PHE A 333 -8.03 2.01 -8.86
N LYS A 334 -8.59 1.14 -9.70
CA LYS A 334 -7.85 0.34 -10.69
C LYS A 334 -8.34 0.66 -12.09
N GLN A 335 -7.48 1.20 -12.93
CA GLN A 335 -7.85 1.60 -14.28
C GLN A 335 -8.29 0.37 -15.10
N MET A 336 -9.38 0.48 -15.84
CA MET A 336 -9.98 -0.65 -16.56
C MET A 336 -9.12 -1.15 -17.72
N ASP A 337 -8.49 -0.22 -18.45
CA ASP A 337 -7.75 -0.49 -19.68
C ASP A 337 -6.28 -0.04 -19.64
N GLY A 338 -5.81 0.45 -18.49
CA GLY A 338 -4.44 0.93 -18.31
C GLY A 338 -3.74 0.29 -17.12
N ARG A 339 -2.73 0.99 -16.60
CA ARG A 339 -1.87 0.51 -15.51
C ARG A 339 -2.00 1.35 -14.24
N THR A 340 -2.75 2.45 -14.30
CA THR A 340 -2.89 3.35 -13.16
C THR A 340 -3.69 2.68 -12.04
N ILE A 341 -3.06 2.60 -10.87
CA ILE A 341 -3.67 2.16 -9.63
C ILE A 341 -3.28 3.12 -8.52
N PHE A 342 -4.25 3.55 -7.73
CA PHE A 342 -4.00 4.42 -6.58
C PHE A 342 -5.03 4.17 -5.48
N LYS A 343 -4.70 4.63 -4.28
CA LYS A 343 -5.60 4.61 -3.12
C LYS A 343 -5.88 6.01 -2.63
N ILE A 344 -7.06 6.19 -2.06
CA ILE A 344 -7.43 7.38 -1.28
C ILE A 344 -7.93 6.91 0.08
N ILE A 345 -7.38 7.47 1.15
CA ILE A 345 -7.62 7.02 2.53
C ILE A 345 -8.49 8.06 3.23
N SER A 346 -9.49 7.59 3.98
CA SER A 346 -10.35 8.41 4.84
C SER A 346 -9.51 9.09 5.91
N ASN A 347 -9.64 10.41 6.02
CA ASN A 347 -8.96 11.19 7.04
C ASN A 347 -9.55 10.91 8.42
N SER A 348 -10.85 10.67 8.52
CA SER A 348 -11.50 10.30 9.78
C SER A 348 -10.94 8.97 10.30
N TRP A 349 -10.76 7.99 9.41
CA TRP A 349 -10.18 6.70 9.75
C TRP A 349 -8.71 6.82 10.17
N LEU A 350 -7.91 7.63 9.47
CA LEU A 350 -6.50 7.91 9.85
C LEU A 350 -6.41 8.53 11.25
N LEU A 351 -7.29 9.49 11.56
CA LEU A 351 -7.35 10.13 12.88
C LEU A 351 -7.82 9.16 13.98
N GLN A 352 -8.74 8.25 13.65
CA GLN A 352 -9.27 7.27 14.61
C GLN A 352 -8.27 6.18 14.94
N THR A 353 -7.56 5.65 13.93
CA THR A 353 -6.67 4.50 14.11
C THR A 353 -5.24 4.91 14.45
N GLY A 354 -4.84 6.15 14.14
CA GLY A 354 -3.47 6.63 14.31
C GLY A 354 -2.45 5.94 13.39
N LYS A 355 -2.93 5.11 12.46
CA LYS A 355 -2.13 4.53 11.37
C LYS A 355 -2.18 5.48 10.18
N GLY A 356 -1.14 5.49 9.38
CA GLY A 356 -1.31 5.52 7.94
C GLY A 356 -0.81 4.20 7.35
N GLN A 357 -1.20 3.92 6.11
CA GLN A 357 -0.77 2.73 5.37
C GLN A 357 -0.13 3.11 4.03
#